data_AF-A0A1F5BHU8-F1
#
_entry.id   AF-A0A1F5BHU8-F1
#
_cell.length_a   1.000
_cell.length_b   1.000
_cell.length_c   1.000
_cell.angle_alpha   90.00
_cell.angle_beta   90.00
_cell.angle_gamma   90.00
#
_symmetry.space_group_name_H-M   'P 1'
#
loop_
_entity.id
_entity.type
_entity.pdbx_description
1 polymer ?
#
loop_
_entity_poly.entity_id
_entity_poly.type
_entity_poly.pdbx_seq_one_letter_code
_entity_poly.pdbx_strand_id
1 'polypeptide(L)'
;MFLGVWRIIKIMSANKRKIVIFVMGRPGSGKDTQADFLAKRFNLLKIVTSDLLQEKFKKSPFDPTVQKEKEIFEKGVLNTPSWVVSAVKEKISELTAGGLEGRDGIIFAGSPRTLYEAENLVPFLENVFGTDNLKAVYLETTAEEAIKRISLRAARALDRDPEKLKVRMTEYEERTMPVLDYFNQRNILIKVDGMPAQEIVFEDILLKLEGLEK
;
A
#
# COMPACT_ATOMS: atom_id res chain seq x y z
N MET A 1 -4.84 -24.62 17.90
CA MET A 1 -4.59 -23.53 16.93
C MET A 1 -5.45 -22.27 17.16
N PHE A 2 -6.62 -22.35 17.81
CA PHE A 2 -7.52 -21.19 18.04
C PHE A 2 -7.12 -20.23 19.18
N LEU A 3 -6.26 -20.64 20.12
CA LEU A 3 -5.87 -19.79 21.26
C LEU A 3 -4.95 -18.61 20.89
N GLY A 4 -4.21 -18.69 19.77
CA GLY A 4 -3.32 -17.61 19.32
C GLY A 4 -4.08 -16.38 18.82
N VAL A 5 -5.14 -16.61 18.02
CA VAL A 5 -5.98 -15.57 17.41
C VAL A 5 -6.69 -14.72 18.46
N TRP A 6 -7.17 -15.35 19.55
CA TRP A 6 -7.86 -14.65 20.64
C TRP A 6 -6.90 -13.85 21.52
N ARG A 7 -5.64 -14.26 21.61
CA ARG A 7 -4.59 -13.54 22.36
C ARG A 7 -4.24 -12.21 21.70
N ILE A 8 -4.30 -12.15 20.37
CA ILE A 8 -4.03 -10.93 19.56
C ILE A 8 -5.12 -9.88 19.76
N ILE A 9 -6.40 -10.26 19.77
CA ILE A 9 -7.50 -9.33 20.08
C ILE A 9 -7.27 -8.70 21.46
N LYS A 10 -6.77 -9.48 22.42
CA LYS A 10 -6.56 -9.04 23.80
C LYS A 10 -5.28 -8.22 24.01
N ILE A 11 -4.19 -8.52 23.29
CA ILE A 11 -2.91 -7.80 23.39
C ILE A 11 -2.98 -6.45 22.64
N MET A 12 -3.55 -6.42 21.44
CA MET A 12 -3.84 -5.15 20.73
C MET A 12 -4.82 -4.26 21.52
N SER A 13 -5.69 -4.88 22.32
CA SER A 13 -6.64 -4.18 23.19
C SER A 13 -6.00 -3.63 24.49
N ALA A 14 -4.81 -4.08 24.90
CA ALA A 14 -4.23 -3.71 26.19
C ALA A 14 -3.30 -2.48 26.14
N ASN A 15 -2.81 -2.11 24.94
CA ASN A 15 -2.08 -0.86 24.70
C ASN A 15 -2.26 -0.46 23.22
N LYS A 16 -3.36 0.22 22.91
CA LYS A 16 -3.83 0.54 21.53
C LYS A 16 -2.88 1.46 20.76
N ARG A 17 -1.76 0.95 20.27
CA ARG A 17 -0.93 1.66 19.28
C ARG A 17 -1.52 1.44 17.90
N LYS A 18 -1.73 2.54 17.16
CA LYS A 18 -2.30 2.49 15.82
C LYS A 18 -1.23 2.04 14.81
N ILE A 19 -1.52 1.02 14.01
CA ILE A 19 -0.57 0.43 13.06
C ILE A 19 -0.66 1.07 11.67
N VAL A 20 0.46 1.11 10.96
CA VAL A 20 0.56 1.51 9.56
C VAL A 20 1.11 0.34 8.75
N ILE A 21 0.35 -0.12 7.76
CA ILE A 21 0.79 -1.21 6.87
C ILE A 21 0.91 -0.69 5.43
N PHE A 22 2.07 -0.88 4.80
CA PHE A 22 2.22 -0.72 3.36
C PHE A 22 2.06 -2.09 2.68
N VAL A 23 1.22 -2.21 1.66
CA VAL A 23 1.15 -3.43 0.85
C VAL A 23 1.79 -3.18 -0.52
N MET A 24 2.94 -3.80 -0.70
CA MET A 24 3.84 -3.67 -1.84
C MET A 24 3.74 -4.91 -2.73
N GLY A 25 3.89 -4.72 -4.03
CA GLY A 25 3.91 -5.80 -5.00
C GLY A 25 3.64 -5.27 -6.40
N ARG A 26 4.14 -5.96 -7.42
CA ARG A 26 3.93 -5.54 -8.80
C ARG A 26 2.45 -5.58 -9.21
N PRO A 27 2.04 -4.86 -10.27
CA PRO A 27 0.71 -5.06 -10.84
C PRO A 27 0.43 -6.55 -11.06
N GLY A 28 -0.73 -7.07 -10.65
CA GLY A 28 -1.06 -8.50 -10.76
C GLY A 28 -0.59 -9.41 -9.62
N SER A 29 0.22 -8.91 -8.67
CA SER A 29 0.70 -9.70 -7.51
C SER A 29 -0.39 -10.14 -6.52
N GLY A 30 -1.54 -9.48 -6.49
CA GLY A 30 -2.59 -9.72 -5.49
C GLY A 30 -2.56 -8.76 -4.30
N LYS A 31 -1.69 -7.73 -4.33
CA LYS A 31 -1.55 -6.73 -3.24
C LYS A 31 -2.85 -6.06 -2.81
N ASP A 32 -3.77 -5.79 -3.74
CA ASP A 32 -5.02 -5.08 -3.42
C ASP A 32 -5.97 -5.98 -2.63
N THR A 33 -6.04 -7.26 -3.01
CA THR A 33 -6.77 -8.31 -2.30
C THR A 33 -6.24 -8.46 -0.87
N GLN A 34 -4.92 -8.57 -0.72
CA GLN A 34 -4.31 -8.70 0.61
C GLN A 34 -4.50 -7.44 1.46
N ALA A 35 -4.44 -6.25 0.86
CA ALA A 35 -4.77 -5.00 1.55
C ALA A 35 -6.22 -4.99 2.05
N ASP A 36 -7.19 -5.51 1.29
CA ASP A 36 -8.59 -5.62 1.74
C ASP A 36 -8.75 -6.61 2.89
N PHE A 37 -8.11 -7.78 2.82
CA PHE A 37 -8.15 -8.77 3.89
C PHE A 37 -7.54 -8.24 5.19
N LEU A 38 -6.36 -7.59 5.10
CA LEU A 38 -5.69 -6.97 6.24
C LEU A 38 -6.50 -5.80 6.82
N ALA A 39 -7.04 -4.93 5.97
CA ALA A 39 -7.89 -3.82 6.40
C ALA A 39 -9.07 -4.31 7.24
N LYS A 40 -9.76 -5.35 6.77
CA LYS A 40 -10.87 -5.96 7.48
C LYS A 40 -10.44 -6.65 8.77
N ARG A 41 -9.35 -7.44 8.73
CA ARG A 41 -8.87 -8.24 9.87
C ARG A 41 -8.38 -7.41 11.04
N PHE A 42 -7.73 -6.28 10.75
CA PHE A 42 -7.11 -5.40 11.73
C PHE A 42 -7.89 -4.08 11.92
N ASN A 43 -9.10 -3.96 11.34
CA ASN A 43 -9.92 -2.74 11.42
C ASN A 43 -9.14 -1.47 11.02
N LEU A 44 -8.42 -1.55 9.90
CA LEU A 44 -7.61 -0.45 9.37
C LEU A 44 -8.39 0.33 8.32
N LEU A 45 -8.12 1.63 8.28
CA LEU A 45 -8.59 2.47 7.19
C LEU A 45 -7.69 2.28 5.97
N LYS A 46 -8.26 1.80 4.87
CA LYS A 46 -7.54 1.62 3.60
C LYS A 46 -7.40 2.95 2.87
N ILE A 47 -6.17 3.36 2.60
CA ILE A 47 -5.82 4.51 1.76
C ILE A 47 -5.36 3.99 0.41
N VAL A 48 -6.17 4.21 -0.63
CA VAL A 48 -5.83 3.89 -2.01
C VAL A 48 -5.36 5.15 -2.71
N THR A 49 -4.06 5.26 -2.99
CA THR A 49 -3.49 6.49 -3.55
C THR A 49 -4.16 6.88 -4.88
N SER A 50 -4.44 5.92 -5.76
CA SER A 50 -5.08 6.22 -7.05
C SER A 50 -6.47 6.84 -6.90
N ASP A 51 -7.20 6.50 -5.84
CA ASP A 51 -8.56 7.01 -5.64
C ASP A 51 -8.49 8.44 -5.08
N LEU A 52 -7.52 8.69 -4.19
CA LEU A 52 -7.18 10.02 -3.70
C LEU A 52 -6.78 10.98 -4.84
N LEU A 53 -5.93 10.54 -5.77
CA LEU A 53 -5.52 11.38 -6.90
C LEU A 53 -6.69 11.65 -7.85
N GLN A 54 -7.52 10.63 -8.13
CA GLN A 54 -8.73 10.80 -8.94
C GLN A 54 -9.75 11.75 -8.31
N GLU A 55 -9.89 11.72 -6.99
CA GLU A 55 -10.72 12.67 -6.25
C GLU A 55 -10.20 14.11 -6.45
N LYS A 56 -8.87 14.32 -6.37
CA LYS A 56 -8.25 15.62 -6.65
C LYS A 56 -8.49 16.08 -8.10
N PHE A 57 -8.39 15.17 -9.08
CA PHE A 57 -8.71 15.50 -10.49
C PHE A 57 -10.15 16.00 -10.66
N LYS A 58 -11.10 15.46 -9.89
CA LYS A 58 -12.51 15.86 -9.93
C LYS A 58 -12.77 17.17 -9.17
N LYS A 59 -12.10 17.38 -8.05
CA LYS A 59 -12.27 18.58 -7.20
C LYS A 59 -11.67 19.83 -7.81
N SER A 60 -10.58 19.69 -8.57
CA SER A 60 -9.82 20.83 -9.12
C SER A 60 -9.54 20.67 -10.62
N PRO A 61 -10.56 20.48 -11.48
CA PRO A 61 -10.37 20.09 -12.89
C PRO A 61 -9.74 21.17 -13.77
N PHE A 62 -9.71 22.43 -13.30
CA PHE A 62 -9.16 23.58 -14.02
C PHE A 62 -7.80 24.04 -13.48
N ASP A 63 -7.27 23.39 -12.44
CA ASP A 63 -5.94 23.72 -11.93
C ASP A 63 -4.86 23.18 -12.91
N PRO A 64 -3.91 24.01 -13.39
CA PRO A 64 -2.91 23.60 -14.36
C PRO A 64 -2.01 22.45 -13.89
N THR A 65 -1.68 22.41 -12.59
CA THR A 65 -0.90 21.32 -12.00
C THR A 65 -1.72 20.03 -12.02
N VAL A 66 -2.99 20.10 -11.61
CA VAL A 66 -3.88 18.95 -11.57
C VAL A 66 -4.14 18.38 -12.97
N GLN A 67 -4.28 19.23 -13.99
CA GLN A 67 -4.41 18.80 -15.39
C GLN A 67 -3.17 18.04 -15.87
N LYS A 68 -1.98 18.59 -15.62
CA LYS A 68 -0.72 17.92 -15.96
C LYS A 68 -0.56 16.57 -15.25
N GLU A 69 -0.89 16.49 -13.97
CA GLU A 69 -0.84 15.24 -13.22
C GLU A 69 -1.87 14.22 -13.72
N LYS A 70 -3.05 14.67 -14.12
CA LYS A 70 -4.07 13.80 -14.73
C LYS A 70 -3.56 13.19 -16.04
N GLU A 71 -2.91 13.97 -16.90
CA GLU A 71 -2.33 13.46 -18.15
C GLU A 71 -1.23 12.40 -17.91
N ILE A 72 -0.38 12.61 -16.90
CA ILE A 72 0.65 11.63 -16.50
C ILE A 72 -0.03 10.33 -16.03
N PHE A 73 -1.06 10.45 -15.18
CA PHE A 73 -1.80 9.31 -14.65
C PHE A 73 -2.48 8.48 -15.75
N GLU A 74 -3.10 9.14 -16.74
CA GLU A 74 -3.81 8.46 -17.84
C GLU A 74 -2.87 7.70 -18.79
N LYS A 75 -1.60 8.10 -18.84
CA LYS A 75 -0.51 7.40 -19.54
C LYS A 75 0.02 6.18 -18.78
N GLY A 76 -0.43 5.95 -17.54
CA GLY A 76 0.05 4.86 -16.70
C GLY A 76 1.41 5.11 -16.03
N VAL A 77 1.94 6.33 -16.15
CA VAL A 77 3.20 6.77 -15.54
C VAL A 77 2.92 7.23 -14.10
N LEU A 78 3.88 7.06 -13.18
CA LEU A 78 3.71 7.58 -11.83
C LEU A 78 3.73 9.11 -11.83
N ASN A 79 2.73 9.69 -11.18
CA ASN A 79 2.61 11.12 -10.90
C ASN A 79 3.85 11.71 -10.23
N THR A 80 3.96 13.03 -10.24
CA THR A 80 5.09 13.74 -9.62
C THR A 80 5.18 13.38 -8.13
N PRO A 81 6.32 12.83 -7.66
CA PRO A 81 6.42 12.30 -6.29
C PRO A 81 6.07 13.32 -5.20
N SER A 82 6.51 14.57 -5.33
CA SER A 82 6.19 15.64 -4.36
C SER A 82 4.70 15.97 -4.30
N TRP A 83 4.00 15.89 -5.42
CA TRP A 83 2.55 16.09 -5.48
C TRP A 83 1.80 14.95 -4.78
N VAL A 84 2.22 13.69 -5.03
CA VAL A 84 1.68 12.50 -4.36
C VAL A 84 1.92 12.56 -2.85
N VAL A 85 3.14 12.87 -2.41
CA VAL A 85 3.48 13.02 -0.99
C VAL A 85 2.59 14.05 -0.32
N SER A 86 2.40 15.21 -0.96
CA SER A 86 1.56 16.29 -0.43
C SER A 86 0.11 15.84 -0.27
N ALA A 87 -0.45 15.21 -1.30
CA ALA A 87 -1.81 14.67 -1.28
C ALA A 87 -2.01 13.63 -0.16
N VAL A 88 -1.06 12.71 -0.01
CA VAL A 88 -1.13 11.65 1.01
C VAL A 88 -1.01 12.23 2.42
N LYS A 89 -0.08 13.17 2.66
CA LYS A 89 0.09 13.83 3.96
C LYS A 89 -1.15 14.63 4.36
N GLU A 90 -1.74 15.38 3.43
CA GLU A 90 -3.01 16.09 3.63
C GLU A 90 -4.10 15.11 4.08
N LYS A 91 -4.26 13.99 3.35
CA LYS A 91 -5.26 12.98 3.69
C LYS A 91 -5.07 12.36 5.08
N ILE A 92 -3.83 12.02 5.44
CA ILE A 92 -3.51 11.47 6.78
C ILE A 92 -3.80 12.51 7.86
N SER A 93 -3.47 13.79 7.62
CA SER A 93 -3.68 14.87 8.58
C SER A 93 -5.18 15.08 8.85
N GLU A 94 -6.01 15.07 7.80
CA GLU A 94 -7.48 15.10 7.93
C GLU A 94 -8.01 13.94 8.78
N LEU A 95 -7.56 12.72 8.49
CA LEU A 95 -8.05 11.50 9.15
C LEU A 95 -7.61 11.41 10.62
N THR A 96 -6.42 11.91 10.92
CA THR A 96 -5.86 11.87 12.28
C THR A 96 -6.38 13.00 13.15
N ALA A 97 -6.77 14.14 12.58
CA ALA A 97 -7.45 15.22 13.30
C ALA A 97 -8.75 14.74 13.97
N GLY A 98 -9.49 13.83 13.32
CA GLY A 98 -10.68 13.17 13.88
C GLY A 98 -10.40 11.94 14.75
N GLY A 99 -9.14 11.69 15.14
CA GLY A 99 -8.78 10.52 15.95
C GLY A 99 -8.92 9.18 15.23
N LEU A 100 -8.97 9.15 13.90
CA LEU A 100 -9.19 7.96 13.06
C LEU A 100 -10.50 7.20 13.32
N GLU A 101 -11.58 7.86 13.76
CA GLU A 101 -12.95 7.30 13.79
C GLU A 101 -13.08 5.86 14.31
N GLY A 102 -12.35 5.50 15.39
CA GLY A 102 -12.41 4.14 15.96
C GLY A 102 -11.68 3.06 15.16
N ARG A 103 -10.81 3.44 14.23
CA ARG A 103 -9.90 2.55 13.49
C ARG A 103 -8.61 2.32 14.26
N ASP A 104 -8.07 1.12 14.11
CA ASP A 104 -6.85 0.68 14.80
C ASP A 104 -5.57 1.00 13.99
N GLY A 105 -5.71 1.77 12.91
CA GLY A 105 -4.59 2.17 12.07
C GLY A 105 -4.98 2.44 10.62
N ILE A 106 -3.98 2.46 9.75
CA ILE A 106 -4.13 2.70 8.31
C ILE A 106 -3.37 1.65 7.49
N ILE A 107 -3.85 1.39 6.29
CA ILE A 107 -3.18 0.51 5.33
C ILE A 107 -3.11 1.16 3.96
N PHE A 108 -1.91 1.26 3.40
CA PHE A 108 -1.66 1.84 2.10
C PHE A 108 -1.73 0.80 0.99
N ALA A 109 -2.53 1.10 -0.02
CA ALA A 109 -2.54 0.41 -1.30
C ALA A 109 -2.07 1.38 -2.39
N GLY A 110 -0.80 1.25 -2.77
CA GLY A 110 -0.24 1.95 -3.92
C GLY A 110 0.60 3.20 -3.64
N SER A 111 0.98 3.48 -2.40
CA SER A 111 2.10 4.35 -2.02
C SER A 111 2.86 3.74 -0.85
N PRO A 112 4.15 4.06 -0.65
CA PRO A 112 5.01 4.80 -1.59
C PRO A 112 5.34 3.98 -2.85
N ARG A 113 5.52 4.66 -3.99
CA ARG A 113 5.99 4.03 -5.25
C ARG A 113 7.34 4.53 -5.75
N THR A 114 7.92 5.49 -5.05
CA THR A 114 9.24 6.05 -5.36
C THR A 114 10.03 6.20 -4.08
N LEU A 115 11.36 6.19 -4.18
CA LEU A 115 12.23 6.44 -3.02
C LEU A 115 11.93 7.81 -2.38
N TYR A 116 11.71 8.84 -3.21
CA TYR A 116 11.29 10.16 -2.74
C TYR A 116 10.01 10.10 -1.89
N GLU A 117 8.98 9.36 -2.34
CA GLU A 117 7.76 9.18 -1.54
C GLU A 117 8.07 8.50 -0.21
N ALA A 118 8.86 7.42 -0.22
CA ALA A 118 9.19 6.68 1.00
C ALA A 118 9.95 7.56 2.01
N GLU A 119 10.99 8.26 1.56
CA GLU A 119 11.82 9.15 2.38
C GLU A 119 11.03 10.30 3.01
N ASN A 120 9.92 10.72 2.39
CA ASN A 120 9.10 11.82 2.90
C ASN A 120 7.86 11.36 3.68
N LEU A 121 7.30 10.20 3.36
CA LEU A 121 6.10 9.66 4.02
C LEU A 121 6.44 8.86 5.27
N VAL A 122 7.51 8.05 5.26
CA VAL A 122 7.85 7.20 6.41
C VAL A 122 8.16 8.04 7.65
N PRO A 123 9.07 9.04 7.63
CA PRO A 123 9.33 9.85 8.82
C PRO A 123 8.10 10.62 9.33
N PHE A 124 7.24 11.06 8.40
CA PHE A 124 5.98 11.71 8.77
C PHE A 124 5.04 10.73 9.50
N LEU A 125 4.90 9.51 8.98
CA LEU A 125 4.10 8.45 9.60
C LEU A 125 4.68 7.98 10.93
N GLU A 126 6.01 7.89 11.06
CA GLU A 126 6.69 7.59 12.32
C GLU A 126 6.38 8.66 13.39
N ASN A 127 6.31 9.94 13.01
CA ASN A 127 5.92 11.02 13.93
C ASN A 127 4.46 10.90 14.36
N VAL A 128 3.55 10.61 13.42
CA VAL A 128 2.11 10.55 13.68
C VAL A 128 1.70 9.28 14.44
N PHE A 129 2.31 8.14 14.10
CA PHE A 129 1.89 6.82 14.59
C PHE A 129 2.91 6.18 15.53
N GLY A 130 4.18 6.55 15.49
CA GLY A 130 5.28 5.92 16.23
C GLY A 130 6.13 5.00 15.34
N THR A 131 7.43 4.96 15.58
CA THR A 131 8.43 4.23 14.77
C THR A 131 8.16 2.74 14.67
N ASP A 132 7.79 2.10 15.79
CA ASP A 132 7.63 0.64 15.86
C ASP A 132 6.34 0.14 15.18
N ASN A 133 5.47 1.06 14.78
CA ASN A 133 4.11 0.78 14.32
C ASN A 133 3.99 0.70 12.79
N LEU A 134 5.10 0.83 12.05
CA LEU A 134 5.12 0.72 10.60
C LEU A 134 5.57 -0.68 10.18
N LYS A 135 4.84 -1.28 9.24
CA LYS A 135 5.18 -2.55 8.57
C LYS A 135 4.96 -2.42 7.06
N ALA A 136 5.77 -3.10 6.28
CA ALA A 136 5.64 -3.17 4.83
C ALA A 136 5.59 -4.63 4.38
N VAL A 137 4.44 -5.07 3.86
CA VAL A 137 4.25 -6.42 3.32
C VAL A 137 4.54 -6.39 1.83
N TYR A 138 5.57 -7.11 1.40
CA TYR A 138 5.90 -7.29 -0.01
C TYR A 138 5.46 -8.66 -0.50
N LEU A 139 4.57 -8.66 -1.50
CA LEU A 139 4.17 -9.86 -2.23
C LEU A 139 5.12 -10.10 -3.39
N GLU A 140 5.97 -11.10 -3.23
CA GLU A 140 6.90 -11.56 -4.24
C GLU A 140 6.17 -12.51 -5.21
N THR A 141 6.18 -12.20 -6.49
CA THR A 141 5.68 -13.10 -7.54
C THR A 141 6.73 -13.20 -8.64
N THR A 142 6.42 -13.82 -9.79
CA THR A 142 7.16 -13.61 -11.05
C THR A 142 6.42 -12.66 -12.01
N ALA A 143 7.11 -12.06 -12.97
CA ALA A 143 6.48 -11.17 -13.95
C ALA A 143 5.46 -11.93 -14.80
N GLU A 144 5.79 -13.16 -15.19
CA GLU A 144 4.94 -14.06 -15.98
C GLU A 144 3.64 -14.38 -15.25
N GLU A 145 3.73 -14.76 -13.97
CA GLU A 145 2.54 -15.07 -13.17
C GLU A 145 1.68 -13.82 -12.94
N ALA A 146 2.31 -12.66 -12.73
CA ALA A 146 1.60 -11.40 -12.59
C ALA A 146 0.83 -11.01 -13.87
N ILE A 147 1.46 -11.14 -15.05
CA ILE A 147 0.82 -10.90 -16.34
C ILE A 147 -0.32 -11.89 -16.56
N LYS A 148 -0.08 -13.19 -16.33
CA LYS A 148 -1.11 -14.24 -16.44
C LYS A 148 -2.33 -13.93 -15.58
N ARG A 149 -2.14 -13.52 -14.32
CA ARG A 149 -3.23 -13.13 -13.41
C ARG A 149 -4.01 -11.92 -13.91
N ILE A 150 -3.34 -10.94 -14.53
CA ILE A 150 -4.00 -9.78 -15.12
C ILE A 150 -4.85 -10.21 -16.32
N SER A 151 -4.32 -11.07 -17.19
CA SER A 151 -5.05 -11.58 -18.37
C SER A 151 -6.30 -12.39 -18.01
N LEU A 152 -6.28 -13.11 -16.87
CA LEU A 152 -7.42 -13.92 -16.40
C LEU A 152 -8.50 -13.11 -15.67
N ARG A 153 -8.23 -11.86 -15.30
CA ARG A 153 -9.19 -10.98 -14.59
C ARG A 153 -9.90 -10.07 -15.58
N ALA A 154 -11.11 -9.61 -15.22
CA ALA A 154 -11.68 -8.38 -15.76
C ALA A 154 -10.85 -7.20 -15.23
N ALA A 155 -9.63 -7.03 -15.76
CA ALA A 155 -8.64 -6.08 -15.27
C ALA A 155 -9.20 -4.64 -15.24
N ARG A 156 -8.61 -3.77 -14.39
CA ARG A 156 -8.87 -2.33 -14.42
C ARG A 156 -8.76 -1.85 -15.87
N ALA A 157 -9.57 -0.87 -16.28
CA ALA A 157 -9.57 -0.40 -17.67
C ALA A 157 -8.15 -0.10 -18.20
N LEU A 158 -7.28 0.43 -17.35
CA LEU A 158 -5.88 0.74 -17.66
C LEU A 158 -4.98 -0.49 -17.87
N ASP A 159 -5.27 -1.63 -17.25
CA ASP A 159 -4.48 -2.87 -17.35
C ASP A 159 -4.93 -3.77 -18.51
N ARG A 160 -6.01 -3.40 -19.21
CA ARG A 160 -6.46 -4.09 -20.43
C ARG A 160 -5.66 -3.67 -21.67
N ASP A 161 -5.01 -2.51 -21.58
CA ASP A 161 -4.13 -1.99 -22.61
C ASP A 161 -2.71 -2.55 -22.37
N PRO A 162 -2.20 -3.44 -23.25
CA PRO A 162 -0.89 -4.05 -23.08
C PRO A 162 0.25 -3.04 -22.96
N GLU A 163 0.16 -1.91 -23.67
CA GLU A 163 1.17 -0.86 -23.63
C GLU A 163 1.19 -0.17 -22.27
N LYS A 164 0.01 0.15 -21.71
CA LYS A 164 -0.08 0.73 -20.37
C LYS A 164 0.34 -0.24 -19.28
N LEU A 165 0.04 -1.52 -19.43
CA LEU A 165 0.51 -2.54 -18.49
C LEU A 165 2.04 -2.61 -18.50
N LYS A 166 2.65 -2.60 -19.70
CA LYS A 166 4.11 -2.57 -19.85
C LYS A 166 4.73 -1.35 -19.16
N VAL A 167 4.19 -0.15 -19.41
CA VAL A 167 4.63 1.08 -18.71
C VAL A 167 4.55 0.92 -17.20
N ARG A 168 3.44 0.38 -16.67
CA ARG A 168 3.28 0.16 -15.22
C ARG A 168 4.24 -0.87 -14.63
N MET A 169 4.61 -1.89 -15.40
CA MET A 169 5.62 -2.88 -14.98
C MET A 169 7.01 -2.23 -14.95
N THR A 170 7.38 -1.48 -15.99
CA THR A 170 8.65 -0.73 -16.04
C THR A 170 8.75 0.28 -14.90
N GLU A 171 7.73 1.11 -14.68
CA GLU A 171 7.70 2.07 -13.57
C GLU A 171 7.83 1.36 -12.21
N TYR A 172 7.25 0.16 -12.06
CA TYR A 172 7.38 -0.61 -10.83
C TYR A 172 8.83 -1.07 -10.62
N GLU A 173 9.46 -1.66 -11.63
CA GLU A 173 10.83 -2.16 -11.56
C GLU A 173 11.83 -1.02 -11.30
N GLU A 174 11.72 0.07 -12.04
CA GLU A 174 12.68 1.17 -11.98
C GLU A 174 12.51 2.06 -10.74
N ARG A 175 11.26 2.29 -10.30
CA ARG A 175 10.98 3.33 -9.29
C ARG A 175 10.42 2.77 -7.99
N THR A 176 9.65 1.69 -8.04
CA THR A 176 9.04 1.10 -6.83
C THR A 176 9.92 0.04 -6.18
N MET A 177 10.64 -0.77 -6.95
CA MET A 177 11.52 -1.81 -6.40
C MET A 177 12.61 -1.27 -5.45
N PRO A 178 13.27 -0.12 -5.73
CA PRO A 178 14.24 0.47 -4.81
C PRO A 178 13.67 0.83 -3.42
N VAL A 179 12.35 1.00 -3.31
CA VAL A 179 11.69 1.25 -2.01
C VAL A 179 11.77 0.04 -1.08
N LEU A 180 11.87 -1.18 -1.63
CA LEU A 180 12.02 -2.40 -0.84
C LEU A 180 13.32 -2.37 -0.04
N ASP A 181 14.42 -1.89 -0.64
CA ASP A 181 15.70 -1.75 0.05
C ASP A 181 15.62 -0.75 1.19
N TYR A 182 14.95 0.40 0.96
CA TYR A 182 14.68 1.39 2.00
C TYR A 182 13.88 0.79 3.17
N PHE A 183 12.83 0.01 2.90
CA PHE A 183 12.05 -0.66 3.95
C PHE A 183 12.83 -1.78 4.66
N ASN A 184 13.69 -2.49 3.94
CA ASN A 184 14.54 -3.52 4.50
C ASN A 184 15.57 -2.92 5.47
N GLN A 185 16.22 -1.81 5.09
CA GLN A 185 17.18 -1.09 5.95
C GLN A 185 16.53 -0.57 7.24
N ARG A 186 15.23 -0.27 7.21
CA ARG A 186 14.45 0.13 8.40
C ARG A 186 13.89 -1.03 9.21
N ASN A 187 14.14 -2.27 8.82
CA ASN A 187 13.60 -3.47 9.47
C ASN A 187 12.06 -3.50 9.55
N ILE A 188 11.38 -2.88 8.59
CA ILE A 188 9.91 -2.90 8.50
C ILE A 188 9.40 -3.78 7.36
N LEU A 189 10.28 -4.28 6.48
CA LEU A 189 9.92 -5.12 5.34
C LEU A 189 9.65 -6.57 5.76
N ILE A 190 8.53 -7.10 5.29
CA ILE A 190 8.09 -8.49 5.43
C ILE A 190 7.90 -9.04 4.02
N LYS A 191 8.73 -10.01 3.62
CA LYS A 191 8.61 -10.67 2.32
C LYS A 191 7.68 -11.89 2.41
N VAL A 192 6.77 -12.01 1.46
CA VAL A 192 5.74 -13.06 1.39
C VAL A 192 5.70 -13.61 -0.02
N ASP A 193 5.70 -14.93 -0.15
CA ASP A 193 5.46 -15.58 -1.44
C ASP A 193 4.01 -15.35 -1.87
N GLY A 194 3.83 -14.63 -2.97
CA GLY A 194 2.54 -14.29 -3.54
C GLY A 194 2.04 -15.27 -4.61
N MET A 195 2.79 -16.34 -4.92
CA MET A 195 2.43 -17.36 -5.91
C MET A 195 1.24 -18.26 -5.50
N PRO A 196 1.07 -18.64 -4.22
CA PRO A 196 -0.05 -19.48 -3.78
C PRO A 196 -1.44 -18.82 -3.92
N ALA A 197 -2.48 -19.58 -3.54
CA ALA A 197 -3.84 -19.07 -3.42
C ALA A 197 -3.93 -17.93 -2.40
N GLN A 198 -4.84 -16.97 -2.63
CA GLN A 198 -4.94 -15.74 -1.85
C GLN A 198 -5.15 -15.98 -0.35
N GLU A 199 -5.83 -17.06 0.03
CA GLU A 199 -6.05 -17.44 1.43
C GLU A 199 -4.75 -17.92 2.09
N ILE A 200 -3.93 -18.70 1.37
CA ILE A 200 -2.63 -19.18 1.86
C ILE A 200 -1.66 -18.00 2.02
N VAL A 201 -1.64 -17.09 1.04
CA VAL A 201 -0.84 -15.86 1.11
C VAL A 201 -1.26 -15.03 2.33
N PHE A 202 -2.57 -14.91 2.57
CA PHE A 202 -3.08 -14.16 3.72
C PHE A 202 -2.66 -14.76 5.05
N GLU A 203 -2.74 -16.09 5.19
CA GLU A 203 -2.28 -16.80 6.39
C GLU A 203 -0.78 -16.61 6.64
N ASP A 204 0.06 -16.68 5.61
CA ASP A 204 1.51 -16.41 5.74
C ASP A 204 1.79 -14.96 6.19
N ILE A 205 1.04 -13.98 5.66
CA ILE A 205 1.16 -12.59 6.10
C ILE A 205 0.84 -12.48 7.60
N LEU A 206 -0.24 -13.10 8.07
CA LEU A 206 -0.64 -13.04 9.47
C LEU A 206 0.44 -13.65 10.37
N LEU A 207 0.95 -14.82 10.03
CA LEU A 207 2.01 -15.50 10.79
C LEU A 207 3.28 -14.63 10.90
N LYS A 208 3.68 -13.97 9.81
CA LYS A 208 4.87 -13.11 9.79
C LYS A 208 4.68 -11.80 10.54
N LEU A 209 3.47 -11.23 10.52
CA LEU A 209 3.14 -10.07 11.34
C LEU A 209 3.16 -10.41 12.84
N GLU A 210 2.68 -11.60 13.23
CA GLU A 210 2.69 -12.10 14.62
C GLU A 210 4.12 -12.39 15.14
N GLY A 211 5.02 -12.86 14.28
CA GLY A 211 6.40 -13.21 14.64
C GLY A 211 7.28 -12.02 15.06
N LEU A 212 6.86 -10.78 14.76
CA LEU A 212 7.61 -9.55 15.02
C LEU A 212 7.28 -8.88 16.36
N GLU A 213 6.38 -9.46 17.16
CA GLU A 213 5.98 -8.94 18.49
C GLU A 213 6.72 -9.64 19.66
N LYS A 214 7.78 -10.41 19.38
CA LYS A 214 8.60 -11.10 20.39
C LYS A 214 9.80 -10.28 20.85
#